data_AF-A0A7C2IAH0-F1
#
_entry.id   AF-A0A7C2IAH0-F1
#
_cell.length_a   1.000
_cell.length_b   1.000
_cell.length_c   1.000
_cell.angle_alpha   90.00
_cell.angle_beta   90.00
_cell.angle_gamma   90.00
#
_symmetry.space_group_name_H-M   'P 1'
#
loop_
_entity.id
_entity.type
_entity.pdbx_description
1 polymer ?
#
loop_
_entity_poly.entity_id
_entity_poly.type
_entity_poly.pdbx_seq_one_letter_code
_entity_poly.pdbx_strand_id
1 'polypeptide(L)'
;MLRRWRSCGPPDPGISPDVQLSVVGFPFCIGLSQAVANEIPPGAFAEYEALIARVDAFQARVRERYPGQIECRAGCSECCRKIPRLTLSPVEAFYLREQLRRLPPEEQSRLREASRTAMPPCPILANDACLLHRNRPMLCRSYGYPTVSPQLLKIGQPGLNYCYKNFTGLGGPNALDQDCILNVDRVTEELWEVNRRFVAGRWGAIFDRRMAFTVQEVLQGALDDWSPGKGRRDIGGRPDR
;
A
#
# COMPACT_ATOMS: atom_id res chain seq x y z
N MET A 1 -42.85 -55.79 2.90
CA MET A 1 -43.78 -55.04 2.03
C MET A 1 -43.00 -54.44 0.87
N LEU A 2 -43.36 -54.83 -0.34
CA LEU A 2 -42.75 -54.49 -1.63
C LEU A 2 -43.20 -53.12 -2.15
N ARG A 3 -42.29 -52.33 -2.74
CA ARG A 3 -42.50 -51.51 -3.97
C ARG A 3 -41.13 -51.40 -4.68
N ARG A 4 -40.84 -52.19 -5.72
CA ARG A 4 -40.80 -51.85 -7.18
C ARG A 4 -40.20 -50.46 -7.45
N TRP A 5 -39.22 -50.28 -8.33
CA TRP A 5 -39.41 -50.18 -9.78
C TRP A 5 -38.15 -50.52 -10.63
N ARG A 6 -38.43 -51.34 -11.66
CA ARG A 6 -37.89 -51.54 -13.03
C ARG A 6 -36.47 -51.11 -13.46
N SER A 7 -35.85 -52.12 -14.07
CA SER A 7 -34.74 -52.23 -15.01
C SER A 7 -34.90 -51.52 -16.36
N CYS A 8 -33.79 -50.98 -16.89
CA CYS A 8 -33.48 -50.97 -18.33
C CYS A 8 -32.05 -51.50 -18.51
N GLY A 9 -31.90 -52.53 -19.33
CA GLY A 9 -30.64 -53.23 -19.63
C GLY A 9 -29.76 -52.51 -20.66
N PRO A 10 -28.59 -53.11 -21.00
CA PRO A 10 -27.50 -52.46 -21.72
C PRO A 10 -27.68 -52.47 -23.25
N PRO A 11 -27.03 -51.56 -23.99
CA PRO A 11 -27.01 -51.61 -25.46
C PRO A 11 -25.92 -52.55 -26.00
N ASP A 12 -26.22 -53.18 -27.15
CA ASP A 12 -25.39 -54.09 -27.94
C ASP A 12 -24.11 -53.44 -28.53
N PRO A 13 -23.04 -54.21 -28.83
CA PRO A 13 -21.80 -53.70 -29.39
C PRO A 13 -21.75 -53.84 -30.93
N GLY A 14 -21.49 -52.74 -31.62
CA GLY A 14 -21.20 -52.73 -33.07
C GLY A 14 -19.91 -51.95 -33.34
N ILE A 15 -18.97 -52.62 -33.99
CA ILE A 15 -17.56 -52.23 -34.21
C ILE A 15 -17.42 -51.19 -35.35
N SER A 16 -16.37 -50.37 -35.20
CA SER A 16 -15.76 -49.28 -36.00
C SER A 16 -15.52 -49.53 -37.51
N PRO A 17 -14.83 -48.66 -38.29
CA PRO A 17 -14.24 -47.33 -37.99
C PRO A 17 -14.51 -46.27 -39.09
N ASP A 18 -14.28 -44.99 -38.80
CA ASP A 18 -13.40 -44.18 -39.67
C ASP A 18 -13.05 -42.85 -39.01
N VAL A 19 -11.74 -42.64 -38.92
CA VAL A 19 -11.07 -41.48 -38.38
C VAL A 19 -10.90 -40.47 -39.49
N GLN A 20 -11.55 -39.31 -39.41
CA GLN A 20 -11.04 -38.05 -39.94
C GLN A 20 -11.49 -36.89 -39.05
N LEU A 21 -10.69 -36.59 -38.03
CA LEU A 21 -10.77 -35.35 -37.25
C LEU A 21 -9.94 -34.28 -37.97
N SER A 22 -10.59 -33.46 -38.79
CA SER A 22 -10.05 -32.19 -39.25
C SER A 22 -10.09 -31.20 -38.08
N VAL A 23 -8.96 -31.06 -37.37
CA VAL A 23 -8.79 -30.03 -36.34
C VAL A 23 -8.52 -28.69 -37.02
N VAL A 24 -9.59 -28.00 -37.42
CA VAL A 24 -9.59 -26.54 -37.59
C VAL A 24 -10.60 -26.01 -36.58
N GLY A 25 -10.14 -25.89 -35.34
CA GLY A 25 -10.95 -25.40 -34.23
C GLY A 25 -10.03 -24.66 -33.28
N PHE A 26 -10.05 -23.33 -33.40
CA PHE A 26 -9.53 -22.38 -32.43
C PHE A 26 -9.64 -22.95 -31.00
N PRO A 27 -8.59 -22.91 -30.17
CA PRO A 27 -8.77 -23.21 -28.76
C PRO A 27 -9.71 -22.15 -28.20
N PHE A 28 -10.95 -22.57 -27.96
CA PHE A 28 -11.95 -21.86 -27.22
C PHE A 28 -11.43 -21.80 -25.79
N CYS A 29 -10.64 -20.76 -25.47
CA CYS A 29 -10.22 -20.47 -24.11
C CYS A 29 -11.49 -20.23 -23.29
N ILE A 30 -11.85 -21.23 -22.50
CA ILE A 30 -12.84 -21.13 -21.44
C ILE A 30 -12.47 -19.89 -20.62
N GLY A 31 -13.42 -18.95 -20.54
CA GLY A 31 -13.21 -17.63 -19.99
C GLY A 31 -12.48 -17.66 -18.66
N LEU A 32 -11.25 -17.15 -18.66
CA LEU A 32 -10.70 -16.51 -17.47
C LEU A 32 -11.70 -15.43 -17.10
N SER A 33 -12.42 -15.68 -16.00
CA SER A 33 -13.10 -14.64 -15.24
C SER A 33 -12.20 -13.40 -15.19
N GLN A 34 -12.77 -12.22 -15.42
CA GLN A 34 -12.11 -10.90 -15.39
C GLN A 34 -11.52 -10.57 -14.00
N ALA A 35 -10.60 -11.40 -13.52
CA ALA A 35 -9.97 -11.31 -12.23
C ALA A 35 -8.50 -10.92 -12.43
N VAL A 36 -8.26 -9.64 -12.14
CA VAL A 36 -6.99 -9.02 -11.72
C VAL A 36 -5.90 -8.88 -12.80
N ALA A 37 -6.06 -7.89 -13.67
CA ALA A 37 -4.88 -7.20 -14.17
C ALA A 37 -4.01 -6.77 -12.96
N ASN A 38 -2.69 -6.84 -13.09
CA ASN A 38 -1.73 -6.51 -12.02
C ASN A 38 -1.60 -7.48 -10.81
N GLU A 39 -1.43 -8.78 -11.01
CA GLU A 39 -0.91 -9.67 -9.94
C GLU A 39 0.55 -9.37 -9.56
N ILE A 40 0.92 -9.52 -8.29
CA ILE A 40 2.25 -9.17 -7.77
C ILE A 40 3.08 -10.45 -7.53
N PRO A 41 4.25 -10.61 -8.17
CA PRO A 41 5.08 -11.79 -7.95
C PRO A 41 5.70 -11.77 -6.53
N PRO A 42 6.03 -12.94 -5.96
CA PRO A 42 6.77 -13.03 -4.71
C PRO A 42 8.07 -12.22 -4.77
N GLY A 43 8.42 -11.55 -3.68
CA GLY A 43 9.66 -10.76 -3.59
C GLY A 43 9.63 -9.41 -4.31
N ALA A 44 8.54 -9.03 -5.00
CA ALA A 44 8.42 -7.74 -5.69
C ALA A 44 8.60 -6.51 -4.77
N PHE A 45 8.44 -6.71 -3.45
CA PHE A 45 8.55 -5.66 -2.45
C PHE A 45 9.84 -5.72 -1.63
N ALA A 46 10.78 -6.63 -1.92
CA ALA A 46 11.95 -6.87 -1.06
C ALA A 46 12.77 -5.60 -0.78
N GLU A 47 12.99 -4.76 -1.79
CA GLU A 47 13.70 -3.49 -1.61
C GLU A 47 12.91 -2.47 -0.76
N TYR A 48 11.59 -2.43 -0.96
CA TYR A 48 10.71 -1.57 -0.18
C TYR A 48 10.63 -2.03 1.28
N GLU A 49 10.56 -3.34 1.52
CA GLU A 49 10.60 -3.95 2.85
C GLU A 49 11.95 -3.69 3.54
N ALA A 50 13.07 -3.71 2.80
CA ALA A 50 14.37 -3.33 3.34
C ALA A 50 14.44 -1.83 3.73
N LEU A 51 13.81 -0.94 2.96
CA LEU A 51 13.66 0.47 3.34
C LEU A 51 12.79 0.62 4.60
N ILE A 52 11.66 -0.12 4.70
CA ILE A 52 10.82 -0.17 5.90
C ILE A 52 11.64 -0.57 7.11
N ALA A 53 12.42 -1.66 7.00
CA ALA A 53 13.21 -2.18 8.10
C ALA A 53 14.22 -1.16 8.62
N ARG A 54 14.88 -0.39 7.74
CA ARG A 54 15.81 0.68 8.14
C ARG A 54 15.12 1.82 8.89
N VAL A 55 13.96 2.27 8.41
CA VAL A 55 13.19 3.32 9.10
C VAL A 55 12.66 2.81 10.45
N ASP A 56 12.22 1.56 10.53
CA ASP A 56 11.77 0.96 11.79
C ASP A 56 12.92 0.79 12.80
N ALA A 57 14.12 0.43 12.33
CA ALA A 57 15.32 0.38 13.17
C ALA A 57 15.71 1.77 13.68
N PHE A 58 15.55 2.82 12.85
CA PHE A 58 15.68 4.20 13.32
C PHE A 58 14.70 4.50 14.46
N GLN A 59 13.41 4.22 14.29
CA GLN A 59 12.43 4.49 15.34
C GLN A 59 12.73 3.71 16.63
N ALA A 60 13.22 2.47 16.52
CA ALA A 60 13.61 1.66 17.67
C ALA A 60 14.72 2.35 18.46
N ARG A 61 15.76 2.84 17.78
CA ARG A 61 16.84 3.60 18.41
C ARG A 61 16.35 4.88 19.10
N VAL A 62 15.46 5.65 18.47
CA VAL A 62 14.91 6.85 19.12
C VAL A 62 14.12 6.49 20.39
N ARG A 63 13.31 5.42 20.35
CA ARG A 63 12.55 4.94 21.53
C ARG A 63 13.45 4.45 22.66
N GLU A 64 14.56 3.79 22.33
CA GLU A 64 15.53 3.31 23.31
C GLU A 64 16.32 4.47 23.95
N ARG A 65 16.71 5.47 23.15
CA ARG A 65 17.46 6.65 23.64
C ARG A 65 16.60 7.58 24.50
N TYR A 66 15.32 7.71 24.18
CA TYR A 66 14.40 8.64 24.84
C TYR A 66 13.17 7.92 25.40
N PRO A 67 13.34 7.04 26.41
CA PRO A 67 12.23 6.35 27.05
C PRO A 67 11.28 7.37 27.69
N GLY A 68 9.97 7.16 27.54
CA GLY A 68 8.94 8.06 28.09
C GLY A 68 8.75 9.39 27.35
N GLN A 69 9.58 9.69 26.34
CA GLN A 69 9.46 10.92 25.53
C GLN A 69 8.71 10.70 24.21
N ILE A 70 8.25 9.47 23.93
CA ILE A 70 7.61 9.12 22.66
C ILE A 70 6.27 8.46 22.93
N GLU A 71 5.19 9.14 22.57
CA GLU A 71 3.82 8.63 22.63
C GLU A 71 3.42 7.82 21.41
N CYS A 72 4.23 7.86 20.34
CA CYS A 72 3.96 7.12 19.11
C CYS A 72 4.12 5.60 19.33
N ARG A 73 3.00 4.89 19.40
CA ARG A 73 2.88 3.43 19.47
C ARG A 73 1.64 2.94 18.71
N ALA A 74 1.49 1.63 18.54
CA ALA A 74 0.22 1.07 18.07
C ALA A 74 -0.92 1.54 19.00
N GLY A 75 -2.00 2.06 18.42
CA GLY A 75 -3.08 2.72 19.16
C GLY A 75 -2.95 4.24 19.30
N CYS A 76 -1.86 4.87 18.83
CA CYS A 76 -1.79 6.31 18.68
C CYS A 76 -2.47 6.73 17.36
N SER A 77 -3.59 7.46 17.44
CA SER A 77 -4.42 7.84 16.28
C SER A 77 -4.23 9.30 15.81
N GLU A 78 -3.29 10.04 16.41
CA GLU A 78 -3.10 11.48 16.15
C GLU A 78 -2.86 11.82 14.69
N CYS A 79 -1.89 11.18 14.04
CA CYS A 79 -1.60 11.44 12.63
C CYS A 79 -2.75 10.99 11.73
N CYS A 80 -3.45 9.91 12.08
CA CYS A 80 -4.60 9.41 11.34
C CYS A 80 -5.78 10.39 11.37
N ARG A 81 -5.90 11.19 12.44
CA ARG A 81 -6.97 12.19 12.61
C ARG A 81 -6.59 13.59 12.13
N LYS A 82 -5.32 13.84 11.79
CA LYS A 82 -4.80 15.18 11.47
C LYS A 82 -4.19 15.33 10.08
N ILE A 83 -3.68 14.26 9.49
CA ILE A 83 -3.09 14.32 8.14
C ILE A 83 -4.25 14.38 7.12
N PRO A 84 -4.39 15.48 6.36
CA PRO A 84 -5.52 15.66 5.44
C PRO A 84 -5.39 14.81 4.17
N ARG A 85 -4.16 14.47 3.78
CA ARG A 85 -3.88 13.64 2.61
C ARG A 85 -2.62 12.81 2.84
N LEU A 86 -2.72 11.50 2.59
CA LEU A 86 -1.59 10.59 2.54
C LEU A 86 -1.35 10.21 1.09
N THR A 87 -0.24 10.69 0.53
CA THR A 87 0.19 10.36 -0.82
C THR A 87 1.13 9.16 -0.77
N LEU A 88 0.88 8.19 -1.64
CA LEU A 88 1.57 6.92 -1.78
C LEU A 88 2.23 6.86 -3.14
N SER A 89 3.49 6.48 -3.19
CA SER A 89 4.16 6.09 -4.43
C SER A 89 3.64 4.75 -4.95
N PRO A 90 3.92 4.36 -6.22
CA PRO A 90 3.42 3.11 -6.78
C PRO A 90 3.76 1.88 -5.93
N VAL A 91 5.01 1.72 -5.50
CA VAL A 91 5.41 0.57 -4.68
C VAL A 91 4.64 0.53 -3.36
N GLU A 92 4.40 1.67 -2.71
CA GLU A 92 3.64 1.77 -1.47
C GLU A 92 2.16 1.45 -1.68
N ALA A 93 1.58 1.94 -2.78
CA ALA A 93 0.18 1.74 -3.12
C ALA A 93 -0.11 0.26 -3.41
N PHE A 94 0.74 -0.38 -4.22
CA PHE A 94 0.65 -1.82 -4.50
C PHE A 94 0.93 -2.65 -3.25
N TYR A 95 1.92 -2.28 -2.44
CA TYR A 95 2.16 -2.94 -1.16
C TYR A 95 0.92 -2.86 -0.26
N LEU A 96 0.35 -1.68 -0.08
CA LEU A 96 -0.86 -1.47 0.72
C LEU A 96 -2.03 -2.31 0.23
N ARG A 97 -2.25 -2.39 -1.09
CA ARG A 97 -3.28 -3.25 -1.69
C ARG A 97 -3.09 -4.72 -1.34
N GLU A 98 -1.87 -5.24 -1.44
CA GLU A 98 -1.61 -6.64 -1.09
C GLU A 98 -1.82 -6.92 0.40
N GLN A 99 -1.52 -5.95 1.27
CA GLN A 99 -1.81 -6.09 2.70
C GLN A 99 -3.31 -5.98 3.00
N LEU A 100 -4.05 -5.16 2.25
CA LEU A 100 -5.51 -5.07 2.34
C LEU A 100 -6.18 -6.39 1.97
N ARG A 101 -5.72 -7.05 0.88
CA ARG A 101 -6.25 -8.34 0.42
C ARG A 101 -6.08 -9.47 1.44
N ARG A 102 -5.14 -9.33 2.38
CA ARG A 102 -4.90 -10.28 3.48
C ARG A 102 -5.84 -10.08 4.67
N LEU A 103 -6.59 -8.98 4.73
CA LEU A 103 -7.58 -8.76 5.79
C LEU A 103 -8.85 -9.60 5.53
N PRO A 104 -9.65 -9.90 6.58
CA PRO A 104 -10.97 -10.52 6.41
C PRO A 104 -11.86 -9.74 5.43
N PRO A 105 -12.69 -10.42 4.61
CA PRO A 105 -13.56 -9.74 3.63
C PRO A 105 -14.47 -8.66 4.22
N GLU A 106 -14.92 -8.84 5.47
CA GLU A 106 -15.70 -7.85 6.22
C GLU A 106 -14.90 -6.56 6.45
N GLU A 107 -13.66 -6.67 6.93
CA GLU A 107 -12.78 -5.53 7.14
C GLU A 107 -12.44 -4.84 5.82
N GLN A 108 -12.17 -5.59 4.76
CA GLN A 108 -11.94 -5.00 3.44
C GLN A 108 -13.14 -4.16 2.97
N SER A 109 -14.35 -4.67 3.20
CA SER A 109 -15.60 -4.00 2.81
C SER A 109 -15.85 -2.75 3.66
N ARG A 110 -15.60 -2.82 4.97
CA ARG A 110 -15.67 -1.67 5.88
C ARG A 110 -14.69 -0.57 5.49
N LEU A 111 -13.45 -0.94 5.15
CA LEU A 111 -12.41 0.01 4.71
C LEU A 111 -12.78 0.66 3.37
N ARG A 112 -13.33 -0.12 2.43
CA ARG A 112 -13.88 0.39 1.16
C ARG A 112 -14.99 1.41 1.42
N GLU A 113 -15.91 1.13 2.32
CA GLU A 113 -16.98 2.07 2.66
C GLU A 113 -16.43 3.35 3.30
N ALA A 114 -15.56 3.22 4.29
CA ALA A 114 -14.94 4.37 4.97
C ALA A 114 -14.19 5.28 3.99
N SER A 115 -13.58 4.72 2.95
CA SER A 115 -12.84 5.47 1.93
C SER A 115 -13.69 6.43 1.09
N ARG A 116 -15.03 6.31 1.11
CA ARG A 116 -15.95 7.21 0.41
C ARG A 116 -16.05 8.58 1.07
N THR A 117 -15.61 8.70 2.32
CA THR A 117 -15.58 9.96 3.06
C THR A 117 -14.22 10.67 2.92
N ALA A 118 -14.23 11.99 3.08
CA ALA A 118 -13.00 12.77 3.03
C ALA A 118 -12.13 12.50 4.28
N MET A 119 -10.81 12.47 4.08
CA MET A 119 -9.87 12.48 5.20
C MET A 119 -9.73 13.90 5.76
N PRO A 120 -9.50 14.06 7.08
CA PRO A 120 -9.43 13.03 8.13
C PRO A 120 -10.82 12.62 8.71
N PRO A 121 -10.94 11.44 9.38
CA PRO A 121 -9.87 10.50 9.72
C PRO A 121 -9.43 9.61 8.55
N CYS A 122 -8.24 9.02 8.66
CA CYS A 122 -7.76 7.99 7.74
C CYS A 122 -8.75 6.81 7.71
N PRO A 123 -9.18 6.34 6.53
CA PRO A 123 -10.16 5.27 6.41
C PRO A 123 -9.68 3.92 6.98
N ILE A 124 -8.36 3.73 7.14
CA ILE A 124 -7.76 2.52 7.75
C ILE A 124 -7.91 2.49 9.28
N LEU A 125 -8.25 3.63 9.90
CA LEU A 125 -8.41 3.74 11.35
C LEU A 125 -9.66 2.98 11.82
N ALA A 126 -9.52 2.13 12.83
CA ALA A 126 -10.61 1.44 13.51
C ALA A 126 -10.33 1.39 15.01
N ASN A 127 -11.27 1.83 15.85
CA ASN A 127 -11.13 1.84 17.31
C ASN A 127 -9.80 2.47 17.78
N ASP A 128 -9.43 3.62 17.19
CA ASP A 128 -8.16 4.33 17.41
C ASP A 128 -6.87 3.54 17.07
N ALA A 129 -6.99 2.38 16.44
CA ALA A 129 -5.88 1.57 15.94
C ALA A 129 -5.88 1.53 14.41
N CYS A 130 -4.69 1.67 13.81
CA CYS A 130 -4.52 1.44 12.39
C CYS A 130 -4.50 -0.08 12.12
N LEU A 131 -5.44 -0.59 11.34
CA LEU A 131 -5.50 -2.03 11.01
C LEU A 131 -4.26 -2.54 10.26
N LEU A 132 -3.58 -1.64 9.54
CA LEU A 132 -2.36 -1.93 8.80
C LEU A 132 -1.13 -1.29 9.46
N HIS A 133 -1.11 -1.15 10.79
CA HIS A 133 -0.02 -0.47 11.51
C HIS A 133 1.37 -1.04 11.16
N ARG A 134 1.52 -2.36 11.08
CA ARG A 134 2.79 -3.02 10.70
C ARG A 134 3.19 -2.78 9.26
N ASN A 135 2.24 -2.40 8.41
CA ASN A 135 2.37 -2.27 6.96
C ASN A 135 2.17 -0.83 6.49
N ARG A 136 2.35 0.13 7.40
CA ARG A 136 2.13 1.55 7.14
C ARG A 136 3.14 2.11 6.11
N PRO A 137 2.72 3.06 5.26
CA PRO A 137 3.59 3.74 4.28
C PRO A 137 4.73 4.53 4.91
N MET A 138 5.72 4.95 4.10
CA MET A 138 6.90 5.69 4.57
C MET A 138 6.53 6.97 5.31
N LEU A 139 5.59 7.75 4.77
CA LEU A 139 5.14 8.98 5.44
C LEU A 139 4.57 8.68 6.84
N CYS A 140 3.82 7.59 7.01
CA CYS A 140 3.30 7.19 8.32
C CYS A 140 4.37 6.66 9.28
N ARG A 141 5.55 6.26 8.78
CA ARG A 141 6.68 5.82 9.61
C ARG A 141 7.56 6.99 10.03
N SER A 142 7.84 7.91 9.13
CA SER A 142 8.66 9.09 9.45
C SER A 142 7.87 10.11 10.25
N TYR A 143 6.56 10.26 10.00
CA TYR A 143 5.75 11.24 10.69
C TYR A 143 5.67 10.99 12.20
N GLY A 144 5.89 12.05 12.96
CA GLY A 144 5.86 12.05 14.42
C GLY A 144 7.20 11.76 15.08
N TYR A 145 8.16 11.16 14.38
CA TYR A 145 9.54 11.05 14.84
C TYR A 145 10.35 12.31 14.49
N PRO A 146 11.51 12.55 15.13
CA PRO A 146 12.38 13.66 14.79
C PRO A 146 12.88 13.52 13.36
N THR A 147 12.52 14.49 12.54
CA THR A 147 12.81 14.52 11.11
C THR A 147 13.37 15.87 10.71
N VAL A 148 14.29 15.88 9.76
CA VAL A 148 14.78 17.10 9.12
C VAL A 148 14.64 16.97 7.62
N SER A 149 14.28 18.07 6.98
CA SER A 149 14.29 18.18 5.52
C SER A 149 15.14 19.40 5.14
N PRO A 150 16.44 19.23 4.85
CA PRO A 150 17.30 20.33 4.40
C PRO A 150 16.71 21.09 3.20
N GLN A 151 15.98 20.39 2.33
CA GLN A 151 15.35 20.93 1.13
C GLN A 151 14.17 21.87 1.43
N LEU A 152 13.52 21.71 2.59
CA LEU A 152 12.39 22.53 3.02
C LEU A 152 12.78 23.58 4.08
N LEU A 153 14.07 23.69 4.43
CA LEU A 153 14.55 24.71 5.36
C LEU A 153 14.32 26.10 4.79
N LYS A 154 13.54 26.90 5.51
CA LYS A 154 13.42 28.34 5.29
C LYS A 154 14.21 29.05 6.37
N ILE A 155 14.90 30.14 6.00
CA ILE A 155 15.62 31.00 6.95
C ILE A 155 14.66 31.39 8.08
N GLY A 156 15.05 31.09 9.33
CA GLY A 156 14.27 31.42 10.53
C GLY A 156 13.24 30.36 10.97
N GLN A 157 13.11 29.21 10.29
CA GLN A 157 12.27 28.11 10.77
C GLN A 157 13.10 26.95 11.34
N PRO A 158 12.66 26.32 12.45
CA PRO A 158 13.32 25.14 12.98
C PRO A 158 13.26 24.05 11.93
N GLY A 159 14.44 23.55 11.56
CA GLY A 159 14.57 22.48 10.57
C GLY A 159 14.12 21.11 11.03
N LEU A 160 13.79 20.99 12.33
CA LEU A 160 13.43 19.77 13.01
C LEU A 160 11.91 19.69 13.19
N ASN A 161 11.33 18.57 12.80
CA ASN A 161 9.90 18.30 12.86
C ASN A 161 9.63 16.99 13.62
N TYR A 162 8.71 16.99 14.57
CA TYR A 162 8.21 15.81 15.28
C TYR A 162 6.82 16.08 15.85
N CYS A 163 6.12 15.05 16.33
CA CYS A 163 4.79 15.22 16.90
C CYS A 163 4.85 16.07 18.18
N TYR A 164 3.94 17.02 18.33
CA TYR A 164 3.85 17.87 19.53
C TYR A 164 3.63 17.10 20.86
N LYS A 165 3.21 15.83 20.81
CA LYS A 165 3.09 14.95 21.98
C LYS A 165 4.41 14.28 22.38
N ASN A 166 5.41 14.31 21.50
CA ASN A 166 6.72 13.72 21.76
C ASN A 166 7.67 14.79 22.28
N PHE A 167 8.67 14.37 23.05
CA PHE A 167 9.75 15.21 23.56
C PHE A 167 9.26 16.39 24.41
N THR A 168 8.11 16.21 25.08
CA THR A 168 7.54 17.23 25.97
C THR A 168 8.47 17.44 27.16
N GLY A 169 8.96 18.68 27.33
CA GLY A 169 9.88 19.03 28.42
C GLY A 169 11.37 18.93 28.07
N LEU A 170 11.74 18.60 26.83
CA LEU A 170 13.12 18.74 26.35
C LEU A 170 13.43 20.20 25.97
N GLY A 171 14.67 20.63 26.21
CA GLY A 171 15.17 22.01 26.05
C GLY A 171 15.26 22.52 24.60
N GLY A 172 14.41 22.03 23.70
CA GLY A 172 14.36 22.43 22.30
C GLY A 172 15.11 21.50 21.34
N PRO A 173 15.18 21.87 20.05
CA PRO A 173 15.62 20.99 18.96
C PRO A 173 17.09 20.53 19.04
N ASN A 174 17.94 21.28 19.75
CA ASN A 174 19.35 20.95 19.94
C ASN A 174 19.59 19.88 21.03
N ALA A 175 18.53 19.47 21.75
CA ALA A 175 18.62 18.46 22.81
C ALA A 175 18.57 17.01 22.27
N LEU A 176 18.35 16.82 20.96
CA LEU A 176 18.31 15.50 20.35
C LEU A 176 19.67 15.13 19.73
N ASP A 177 20.05 13.87 19.93
CA ASP A 177 21.20 13.26 19.31
C ASP A 177 21.01 13.20 17.79
N GLN A 178 22.08 13.51 17.05
CA GLN A 178 22.03 13.59 15.59
C GLN A 178 21.61 12.25 14.94
N ASP A 179 21.99 11.11 15.53
CA ASP A 179 21.63 9.77 15.05
C ASP A 179 20.18 9.36 15.35
N CYS A 180 19.47 10.21 16.12
CA CYS A 180 18.04 10.12 16.41
C CYS A 180 17.21 11.14 15.61
N ILE A 181 17.81 11.81 14.63
CA ILE A 181 17.16 12.70 13.68
C ILE A 181 17.18 12.09 12.28
N LEU A 182 16.01 11.83 11.71
CA LEU A 182 15.89 11.24 10.38
C LEU A 182 15.92 12.33 9.30
N ASN A 183 16.88 12.24 8.38
CA ASN A 183 16.81 13.04 7.16
C ASN A 183 15.75 12.44 6.22
N VAL A 184 14.58 13.09 6.13
CA VAL A 184 13.45 12.57 5.33
C VAL A 184 13.67 12.71 3.84
N ASP A 185 14.54 13.64 3.42
CA ASP A 185 14.85 13.80 1.99
C ASP A 185 15.64 12.60 1.48
N ARG A 186 16.61 12.09 2.26
CA ARG A 186 17.34 10.85 1.93
C ARG A 186 16.41 9.63 1.83
N VAL A 187 15.49 9.48 2.78
CA VAL A 187 14.49 8.39 2.74
C VAL A 187 13.60 8.50 1.51
N THR A 188 13.21 9.73 1.16
CA THR A 188 12.38 10.01 -0.02
C THR A 188 13.12 9.71 -1.32
N GLU A 189 14.39 10.09 -1.43
CA GLU A 189 15.25 9.79 -2.58
C GLU A 189 15.44 8.29 -2.78
N GLU A 190 15.71 7.55 -1.70
CA GLU A 190 15.79 6.09 -1.75
C GLU A 190 14.46 5.46 -2.13
N LEU A 191 13.34 5.96 -1.61
CA LEU A 191 12.00 5.51 -2.02
C LEU A 191 11.74 5.74 -3.51
N TRP A 192 12.18 6.87 -4.07
CA TRP A 192 12.07 7.12 -5.51
C TRP A 192 12.87 6.13 -6.34
N GLU A 193 14.04 5.75 -5.87
CA GLU A 193 14.88 4.77 -6.55
C GLU A 193 14.27 3.35 -6.50
N VAL A 194 13.70 2.96 -5.35
CA VAL A 194 12.90 1.73 -5.22
C VAL A 194 11.73 1.75 -6.21
N ASN A 195 11.02 2.89 -6.32
CA ASN A 195 9.92 3.03 -7.28
C ASN A 195 10.38 2.97 -8.73
N ARG A 196 11.53 3.56 -9.05
CA ARG A 196 12.12 3.49 -10.39
C ARG A 196 12.32 2.04 -10.82
N ARG A 197 12.90 1.22 -9.95
CA ARG A 197 13.12 -0.21 -10.20
C ARG A 197 11.82 -1.00 -10.21
N PHE A 198 10.92 -0.75 -9.27
CA PHE A 198 9.61 -1.40 -9.22
C PHE A 198 8.78 -1.16 -10.49
N VAL A 199 8.70 0.10 -10.94
CA VAL A 199 7.93 0.47 -12.14
C VAL A 199 8.59 -0.06 -13.41
N ALA A 200 9.92 0.07 -13.53
CA ALA A 200 10.65 -0.44 -14.68
C ALA A 200 10.58 -1.98 -14.78
N GLY A 201 10.77 -2.69 -13.67
CA GLY A 201 10.74 -4.16 -13.66
C GLY A 201 9.38 -4.75 -13.99
N ARG A 202 8.30 -4.00 -13.74
CA ARG A 202 6.93 -4.50 -13.88
C ARG A 202 6.24 -4.07 -15.18
N TRP A 203 6.51 -2.87 -15.65
CA TRP A 203 5.86 -2.32 -16.86
C TRP A 203 6.85 -1.87 -17.93
N GLY A 204 8.17 -2.00 -17.72
CA GLY A 204 9.17 -1.48 -18.65
C GLY A 204 9.14 0.05 -18.77
N ALA A 205 8.49 0.73 -17.82
CA ALA A 205 8.20 2.16 -17.89
C ALA A 205 9.14 2.99 -17.00
N ILE A 206 9.24 4.28 -17.32
CA ILE A 206 10.01 5.24 -16.52
C ILE A 206 9.11 5.74 -15.38
N PHE A 207 9.60 5.62 -14.15
CA PHE A 207 8.92 6.20 -12.98
C PHE A 207 8.93 7.73 -13.06
N ASP A 208 7.75 8.32 -12.82
CA ASP A 208 7.55 9.76 -12.67
C ASP A 208 7.02 10.03 -11.25
N ARG A 209 7.54 11.05 -10.57
CA ARG A 209 7.15 11.41 -9.20
C ARG A 209 5.67 11.81 -9.08
N ARG A 210 5.01 12.11 -10.19
CA ARG A 210 3.55 12.35 -10.26
C ARG A 210 2.73 11.07 -10.25
N MET A 211 3.34 9.91 -10.48
CA MET A 211 2.70 8.61 -10.24
C MET A 211 2.50 8.47 -8.74
N ALA A 212 1.29 8.75 -8.30
CA ALA A 212 0.99 8.77 -6.89
C ALA A 212 -0.50 8.46 -6.67
N PHE A 213 -0.79 7.96 -5.48
CA PHE A 213 -2.10 7.48 -5.08
C PHE A 213 -2.42 7.98 -3.68
N THR A 214 -3.70 8.10 -3.38
CA THR A 214 -4.21 8.28 -2.03
C THR A 214 -4.58 6.93 -1.43
N VAL A 215 -4.66 6.86 -0.11
CA VAL A 215 -5.20 5.68 0.58
C VAL A 215 -6.59 5.34 0.07
N GLN A 216 -7.45 6.36 -0.11
CA GLN A 216 -8.81 6.15 -0.60
C GLN A 216 -8.81 5.48 -1.98
N GLU A 217 -7.99 5.94 -2.93
CA GLU A 217 -7.90 5.33 -4.25
C GLU A 217 -7.47 3.85 -4.19
N VAL A 218 -6.50 3.53 -3.32
CA VAL A 218 -6.07 2.13 -3.13
C VAL A 218 -7.20 1.28 -2.58
N LEU A 219 -7.91 1.76 -1.56
CA LEU A 219 -9.05 1.06 -0.97
C LEU A 219 -10.18 0.86 -2.00
N GLN A 220 -10.40 1.83 -2.88
CA GLN A 220 -11.43 1.80 -3.93
C GLN A 220 -11.04 0.97 -5.17
N GLY A 221 -9.90 0.27 -5.15
CA GLY A 221 -9.51 -0.62 -6.25
C GLY A 221 -8.87 0.09 -7.44
N ALA A 222 -8.40 1.33 -7.29
CA ALA A 222 -7.80 2.11 -8.40
C ALA A 222 -6.59 1.42 -9.05
N LEU A 223 -5.97 0.46 -8.37
CA LEU A 223 -4.78 -0.26 -8.81
C LEU A 223 -5.09 -1.55 -9.59
N ASP A 224 -6.32 -2.03 -9.60
CA ASP A 224 -6.65 -3.30 -10.26
C ASP A 224 -6.37 -3.19 -11.77
N ASP A 225 -6.76 -2.08 -12.40
CA ASP A 225 -6.53 -1.86 -13.84
C ASP A 225 -5.46 -0.82 -14.16
N TRP A 226 -4.64 -0.42 -13.18
CA TRP A 226 -3.66 0.66 -13.35
C TRP A 226 -2.40 0.22 -14.11
N SER A 227 -1.83 1.12 -14.91
CA SER A 227 -0.47 0.98 -15.45
C SER A 227 0.16 2.35 -15.72
N PRO A 228 1.51 2.44 -15.79
CA PRO A 228 2.23 3.65 -16.19
C PRO A 228 1.88 4.07 -17.63
N GLY A 229 0.81 4.87 -17.79
CA GLY A 229 0.28 5.31 -19.09
C GLY A 229 -1.24 5.36 -19.14
N LYS A 230 -1.91 4.49 -18.38
CA LYS A 230 -3.38 4.48 -18.23
C LYS A 230 -3.76 5.41 -17.07
N GLY A 231 -3.91 6.69 -17.38
CA GLY A 231 -4.33 7.73 -16.44
C GLY A 231 -3.16 8.45 -15.77
N ARG A 232 -2.63 9.50 -16.43
CA ARG A 232 -1.95 10.57 -15.69
C ARG A 232 -3.01 11.25 -14.83
N ARG A 233 -2.90 11.15 -13.51
CA ARG A 233 -3.56 12.11 -12.61
C ARG A 233 -2.49 13.02 -12.07
N ASP A 234 -2.45 14.25 -12.58
CA ASP A 234 -1.68 15.32 -11.94
C ASP A 234 -2.32 15.56 -10.57
N ILE A 235 -1.62 15.13 -9.51
CA ILE A 235 -1.97 15.48 -8.14
C ILE A 235 -1.56 16.94 -7.93
N GLY A 236 -2.29 17.87 -8.56
CA GLY A 236 -1.94 19.30 -8.58
C GLY A 236 -2.95 20.23 -9.23
N GLY A 237 -4.07 19.72 -9.78
CA GLY A 237 -5.14 20.58 -10.27
C GLY A 237 -5.92 21.21 -9.11
N ARG A 238 -5.63 22.48 -8.80
CA ARG A 238 -6.60 23.37 -8.16
C ARG A 238 -7.84 23.37 -9.08
N PRO A 239 -9.08 23.14 -8.59
CA PRO A 239 -10.24 23.37 -9.44
C PRO A 239 -10.24 24.85 -9.81
N ASP A 240 -10.20 25.12 -11.11
CA ASP A 240 -10.39 26.46 -11.64
C ASP A 240 -11.89 26.76 -11.48
N ARG A 241 -12.24 27.44 -10.39
CA ARG A 241 -13.40 28.33 -10.17
C ARG A 241 -13.46 28.80 -8.73
#